data_AF-A0A5N9CTW8-F1
#
_entry.id   AF-A0A5N9CTW8-F1
#
_cell.length_a   1.000
_cell.length_b   1.000
_cell.length_c   1.000
_cell.angle_alpha   90.00
_cell.angle_beta   90.00
_cell.angle_gamma   90.00
#
_symmetry.space_group_name_H-M   'P 1'
#
loop_
_entity.id
_entity.type
_entity.pdbx_description
1 polymer ?
#
loop_
_entity_poly.entity_id
_entity_poly.type
_entity_poly.pdbx_seq_one_letter_code
_entity_poly.pdbx_strand_id
1 'polypeptide(L)'
;MEQLFNPQLPGGGRPEIQLCIFPHLPEFLVIDFREDDPQVLLLKTDDVFDEEFYRTVEAEFSETLRASSDFLFSHFMNLPVTIEEIVRDIAMTFILERLGVQIDDEDEIPSVVVYVVSGGALTSHASEILAGLNQLIHSGFNGPESDHWGATIADLVERESAITQKLNEQQMAEALKGDSPDYFTLWESRN
;
A
#
# COMPACT_ATOMS: atom_id res chain seq x y z
N MET A 1 -16.02 12.50 5.29
CA MET A 1 -15.54 11.24 5.90
C MET A 1 -16.01 10.02 5.12
N GLU A 2 -17.30 9.91 4.73
CA GLU A 2 -17.79 8.87 3.79
C GLU A 2 -17.08 8.83 2.43
N GLN A 3 -16.37 9.89 2.05
CA GLN A 3 -15.62 9.99 0.79
C GLN A 3 -14.21 9.38 0.84
N LEU A 4 -13.65 9.10 2.03
CA LEU A 4 -12.30 8.53 2.15
C LEU A 4 -12.27 7.06 1.72
N PHE A 5 -13.34 6.32 2.02
CA PHE A 5 -13.48 4.90 1.72
C PHE A 5 -14.51 4.64 0.61
N ASN A 6 -14.90 5.66 -0.14
CA ASN A 6 -15.74 5.50 -1.33
C ASN A 6 -15.40 6.57 -2.37
N PRO A 7 -14.15 6.57 -2.89
CA PRO A 7 -13.77 7.51 -3.93
C PRO A 7 -14.62 7.19 -5.16
N GLN A 8 -15.44 8.15 -5.58
CA GLN A 8 -16.05 8.07 -6.91
C GLN A 8 -14.92 8.18 -7.92
N LEU A 9 -14.69 7.11 -8.69
CA LEU A 9 -13.74 7.15 -9.80
C LEU A 9 -14.17 8.26 -10.79
N PRO A 10 -13.23 8.86 -11.56
CA PRO A 10 -13.61 9.74 -12.66
C PRO A 10 -14.49 8.95 -13.65
N GLY A 11 -15.80 9.19 -13.61
CA GLY A 11 -16.81 8.38 -14.34
C GLY A 11 -17.91 7.77 -13.46
N GLY A 12 -17.81 7.87 -12.13
CA GLY A 12 -18.88 7.46 -11.19
C GLY A 12 -18.98 5.96 -10.94
N GLY A 13 -18.02 5.16 -11.42
CA GLY A 13 -17.93 3.72 -11.17
C GLY A 13 -17.38 3.40 -9.76
N ARG A 14 -17.77 2.25 -9.22
CA ARG A 14 -17.14 1.62 -8.04
C ARG A 14 -15.84 0.96 -8.52
N PRO A 15 -14.73 1.05 -7.77
CA PRO A 15 -13.50 0.34 -8.12
C PRO A 15 -13.73 -1.17 -8.05
N GLU A 16 -13.13 -1.87 -9.02
CA GLU A 16 -13.19 -3.33 -9.15
C GLU A 16 -12.36 -4.03 -8.09
N ILE A 17 -11.22 -3.46 -7.70
CA ILE A 17 -10.36 -4.02 -6.65
C ILE A 17 -10.06 -2.93 -5.62
N GLN A 18 -10.17 -3.29 -4.35
CA GLN A 18 -9.78 -2.43 -3.23
C GLN A 18 -8.74 -3.13 -2.36
N LEU A 19 -7.58 -2.50 -2.19
CA LEU A 19 -6.48 -2.99 -1.36
C LEU A 19 -6.47 -2.21 -0.06
N CYS A 20 -6.44 -2.90 1.09
CA CYS A 20 -6.20 -2.27 2.39
C CYS A 20 -4.86 -2.75 2.95
N ILE A 21 -3.87 -1.87 2.91
CA ILE A 21 -2.48 -2.13 3.29
C ILE A 21 -2.24 -1.63 4.72
N PHE A 22 -1.68 -2.51 5.54
CA PHE A 22 -1.21 -2.24 6.89
C PHE A 22 0.33 -2.32 6.86
N PRO A 23 1.06 -1.19 6.78
CA PRO A 23 2.47 -1.20 6.41
C PRO A 23 3.40 -2.03 7.29
N HIS A 24 3.01 -2.32 8.53
CA HIS A 24 3.85 -3.09 9.45
C HIS A 24 3.36 -4.53 9.66
N LEU A 25 2.32 -4.96 8.94
CA LEU A 25 1.80 -6.33 9.02
C LEU A 25 2.27 -7.18 7.83
N PRO A 26 2.43 -8.50 8.01
CA PRO A 26 2.81 -9.42 6.93
C PRO A 26 1.60 -9.84 6.08
N GLU A 27 0.45 -9.19 6.24
CA GLU A 27 -0.73 -9.43 5.43
C GLU A 27 -1.50 -8.13 5.13
N PHE A 28 -2.24 -8.15 4.03
CA PHE A 28 -3.10 -7.07 3.58
C PHE A 28 -4.43 -7.62 3.09
N LEU A 29 -5.47 -6.79 3.15
CA LEU A 29 -6.82 -7.17 2.76
C LEU A 29 -7.05 -6.78 1.29
N VAL A 30 -7.70 -7.66 0.53
CA VAL A 30 -8.21 -7.37 -0.80
C VAL A 30 -9.72 -7.55 -0.80
N ILE A 31 -10.42 -6.61 -1.39
CA ILE A 31 -11.84 -6.73 -1.71
C ILE A 31 -11.98 -6.65 -3.23
N ASP A 32 -12.36 -7.76 -3.83
CA ASP A 32 -12.50 -7.95 -5.27
C ASP A 32 -13.98 -7.93 -5.66
N PHE A 33 -14.37 -6.98 -6.51
CA PHE A 33 -15.73 -6.74 -7.00
C PHE A 33 -15.89 -7.11 -8.48
N ARG A 34 -14.90 -7.76 -9.10
CA ARG A 34 -14.95 -8.10 -10.54
C ARG A 34 -16.05 -9.12 -10.88
N GLU A 35 -16.36 -10.00 -9.95
CA GLU A 35 -17.41 -11.02 -10.08
C GLU A 35 -18.74 -10.55 -9.46
N ASP A 36 -19.86 -11.16 -9.85
CA ASP A 36 -21.20 -10.86 -9.32
C ASP A 36 -21.30 -11.06 -7.79
N ASP A 37 -20.50 -11.99 -7.26
CA ASP A 37 -20.30 -12.18 -5.82
C ASP A 37 -18.90 -11.67 -5.46
N PRO A 38 -18.79 -10.53 -4.75
CA PRO A 38 -17.50 -9.99 -4.37
C PRO A 38 -16.71 -11.01 -3.54
N GLN A 39 -15.38 -10.90 -3.53
CA GLN A 39 -14.52 -11.74 -2.68
C GLN A 39 -13.69 -10.87 -1.74
N VAL A 40 -13.61 -11.27 -0.47
CA VAL A 40 -12.63 -10.70 0.46
C VAL A 40 -11.52 -11.72 0.65
N LEU A 41 -10.28 -11.29 0.49
CA LEU A 41 -9.10 -12.12 0.62
C LEU A 41 -8.14 -11.47 1.62
N LEU A 42 -7.51 -12.29 2.44
CA LEU A 42 -6.37 -11.89 3.25
C LEU A 42 -5.11 -12.49 2.61
N LEU A 43 -4.32 -11.64 1.96
CA LEU A 43 -3.09 -12.06 1.30
C LEU A 43 -1.89 -11.80 2.19
N LYS A 44 -0.95 -12.74 2.21
CA LYS A 44 0.34 -12.53 2.88
C LYS A 44 1.31 -11.86 1.93
N THR A 45 2.15 -10.98 2.47
CA THR A 45 3.22 -10.32 1.72
C THR A 45 4.16 -11.34 1.10
N ASP A 46 4.47 -12.44 1.81
CA ASP A 46 5.40 -13.47 1.34
C ASP A 46 4.84 -14.30 0.18
N ASP A 47 3.51 -14.30 -0.03
CA ASP A 47 2.86 -14.98 -1.16
C ASP A 47 2.84 -14.11 -2.44
N VAL A 48 3.27 -12.85 -2.34
CA VAL A 48 3.24 -11.84 -3.42
C VAL A 48 4.63 -11.30 -3.72
N PHE A 49 5.42 -11.02 -2.69
CA PHE A 49 6.75 -10.41 -2.79
C PHE A 49 7.82 -11.48 -2.52
N ASP A 50 7.94 -12.43 -3.44
CA ASP A 50 8.91 -13.50 -3.38
C ASP A 50 10.24 -13.14 -4.10
N GLU A 51 11.10 -14.14 -4.31
CA GLU A 51 12.39 -13.92 -4.98
C GLU A 51 12.23 -13.42 -6.44
N GLU A 52 11.13 -13.76 -7.11
CA GLU A 52 10.88 -13.31 -8.47
C GLU A 52 10.54 -11.81 -8.49
N PHE A 53 9.76 -11.34 -7.51
CA PHE A 53 9.52 -9.91 -7.30
C PHE A 53 10.83 -9.14 -7.13
N TYR A 54 11.69 -9.58 -6.19
CA TYR A 54 12.95 -8.89 -5.92
C TYR A 54 13.88 -8.88 -7.13
N ARG A 55 14.00 -10.02 -7.82
CA ARG A 55 14.80 -10.10 -9.05
C ARG A 55 14.30 -9.14 -10.12
N THR A 56 12.99 -8.98 -10.26
CA THR A 56 12.39 -8.07 -11.24
C THR A 56 12.71 -6.62 -10.90
N VAL A 57 12.55 -6.22 -9.64
CA VAL A 57 12.94 -4.89 -9.15
C VAL A 57 14.43 -4.61 -9.38
N GLU A 58 15.29 -5.58 -9.06
CA GLU A 58 16.74 -5.43 -9.25
C GLU A 58 17.13 -5.27 -10.73
N ALA A 59 16.46 -5.99 -11.63
CA ALA A 59 16.68 -5.89 -13.06
C ALA A 59 16.32 -4.50 -13.60
N GLU A 60 15.13 -4.00 -13.28
CA GLU A 60 14.63 -2.68 -13.70
C GLU A 60 15.46 -1.53 -13.09
N PHE A 61 15.82 -1.65 -11.81
CA PHE A 61 16.73 -0.70 -11.15
C PHE A 61 18.10 -0.67 -11.86
N SER A 62 18.64 -1.85 -12.16
CA SER A 62 19.94 -2.03 -12.80
C SER A 62 19.98 -1.39 -14.20
N GLU A 63 18.91 -1.54 -14.97
CA GLU A 63 18.74 -0.90 -16.27
C GLU A 63 18.63 0.63 -16.14
N THR A 64 17.72 1.10 -15.27
CA THR A 64 17.48 2.53 -15.04
C THR A 64 18.74 3.26 -14.57
N LEU A 65 19.49 2.66 -13.64
CA LEU A 65 20.75 3.23 -13.14
C LEU A 65 21.78 3.43 -14.27
N ARG A 66 21.84 2.49 -15.22
CA ARG A 66 22.83 2.47 -16.32
C ARG A 66 22.34 3.15 -17.59
N ALA A 67 21.11 3.67 -17.60
CA ALA A 67 20.55 4.37 -18.73
C ALA A 67 21.47 5.54 -19.14
N SER A 68 21.80 5.59 -20.43
CA SER A 68 22.65 6.62 -21.01
C SER A 68 22.00 7.99 -20.84
N SER A 69 22.66 8.90 -20.13
CA SER A 69 22.25 10.29 -19.98
C SER A 69 23.42 11.24 -20.24
N ASP A 70 23.19 12.24 -21.09
CA ASP A 70 24.15 13.33 -21.32
C ASP A 70 24.38 14.18 -20.05
N PHE A 71 23.53 14.03 -19.02
CA PHE A 71 23.54 14.80 -17.77
C PHE A 71 23.42 13.89 -16.53
N LEU A 72 24.55 13.31 -16.10
CA LEU A 72 24.61 12.35 -14.99
C LEU A 72 24.04 12.86 -13.65
N PHE A 73 24.28 14.12 -13.27
CA PHE A 73 23.72 14.66 -12.02
C PHE A 73 22.20 14.80 -12.08
N SER A 74 21.64 15.22 -13.21
CA SER A 74 20.19 15.27 -13.39
C SER A 74 19.58 13.87 -13.31
N HIS A 75 20.23 12.89 -13.96
CA HIS A 75 19.85 11.48 -13.88
C HIS A 75 19.79 10.98 -12.43
N PHE A 76 20.87 11.19 -11.66
CA PHE A 76 20.93 10.75 -10.26
C PHE A 76 19.97 11.49 -9.32
N MET A 77 19.67 12.77 -9.58
CA MET A 77 18.70 13.52 -8.79
C MET A 77 17.26 13.00 -8.99
N ASN A 78 16.93 12.52 -10.18
CA ASN A 78 15.62 11.96 -10.50
C ASN A 78 15.49 10.47 -10.16
N LEU A 79 16.63 9.76 -10.11
CA LEU A 79 16.67 8.31 -9.88
C LEU A 79 15.81 7.86 -8.69
N PRO A 80 15.83 8.49 -7.49
CA PRO A 80 14.98 8.04 -6.38
C PRO A 80 13.49 8.00 -6.70
N VAL A 81 12.98 9.00 -7.44
CA VAL A 81 11.56 9.06 -7.85
C VAL A 81 11.28 7.95 -8.87
N THR A 82 12.16 7.78 -9.85
CA THR A 82 12.01 6.71 -10.86
C THR A 82 12.03 5.32 -10.22
N ILE A 83 12.88 5.08 -9.22
CA ILE A 83 12.91 3.80 -8.52
C ILE A 83 11.65 3.59 -7.68
N GLU A 84 11.13 4.64 -7.05
CA GLU A 84 9.84 4.56 -6.34
C GLU A 84 8.70 4.15 -7.29
N GLU A 85 8.65 4.74 -8.49
CA GLU A 85 7.68 4.39 -9.54
C GLU A 85 7.84 2.93 -9.99
N ILE A 86 9.06 2.50 -10.32
CA ILE A 86 9.36 1.12 -10.72
C ILE A 86 8.91 0.11 -9.66
N VAL A 87 9.26 0.34 -8.39
CA VAL A 87 8.89 -0.57 -7.30
C VAL A 87 7.38 -0.64 -7.15
N ARG A 88 6.67 0.49 -7.29
CA ARG A 88 5.21 0.56 -7.20
C ARG A 88 4.55 -0.20 -8.35
N ASP A 89 5.02 0.00 -9.57
CA ASP A 89 4.45 -0.63 -10.76
C ASP A 89 4.63 -2.15 -10.70
N ILE A 90 5.85 -2.62 -10.41
CA ILE A 90 6.13 -4.05 -10.24
C ILE A 90 5.29 -4.64 -9.09
N ALA A 91 5.20 -3.95 -7.96
CA ALA A 91 4.40 -4.44 -6.83
C ALA A 91 2.92 -4.59 -7.21
N MET A 92 2.35 -3.63 -7.95
CA MET A 92 0.97 -3.73 -8.41
C MET A 92 0.79 -4.90 -9.38
N THR A 93 1.71 -5.09 -10.32
CA THR A 93 1.71 -6.23 -11.25
C THR A 93 1.66 -7.55 -10.50
N PHE A 94 2.56 -7.78 -9.54
CA PHE A 94 2.60 -9.02 -8.76
C PHE A 94 1.33 -9.23 -7.91
N ILE A 95 0.77 -8.17 -7.34
CA ILE A 95 -0.52 -8.25 -6.62
C ILE A 95 -1.64 -8.70 -7.57
N LEU A 96 -1.74 -8.08 -8.75
CA LEU A 96 -2.79 -8.37 -9.73
C LEU A 96 -2.65 -9.79 -10.31
N GLU A 97 -1.44 -10.24 -10.62
CA GLU A 97 -1.16 -11.62 -11.03
C GLU A 97 -1.62 -12.62 -9.97
N ARG A 98 -1.36 -12.32 -8.69
CA ARG A 98 -1.79 -13.18 -7.58
C ARG A 98 -3.32 -13.27 -7.47
N LEU A 99 -4.02 -12.22 -7.89
CA LEU A 99 -5.48 -12.15 -7.99
C LEU A 99 -6.02 -12.75 -9.31
N GLY A 100 -5.15 -13.30 -10.16
CA GLY A 100 -5.53 -13.92 -11.43
C GLY A 100 -5.96 -12.92 -12.51
N VAL A 101 -5.54 -11.66 -12.41
CA VAL A 101 -5.74 -10.65 -13.46
C VAL A 101 -4.73 -10.91 -14.58
N GLN A 102 -5.18 -10.90 -15.83
CA GLN A 102 -4.29 -10.93 -16.99
C GLN A 102 -3.86 -9.50 -17.33
N ILE A 103 -2.56 -9.22 -17.30
CA ILE A 103 -1.99 -7.88 -17.46
C ILE A 103 -1.52 -7.64 -18.91
N ASP A 104 -1.70 -8.64 -19.79
CA ASP A 104 -1.27 -8.60 -21.19
C ASP A 104 -2.15 -7.72 -22.10
N ASP A 105 -3.34 -7.30 -21.61
CA ASP A 105 -4.27 -6.41 -22.33
C ASP A 105 -4.56 -5.16 -21.50
N GLU A 106 -4.10 -3.99 -21.98
CA GLU A 106 -4.29 -2.69 -21.30
C GLU A 106 -5.77 -2.32 -21.14
N ASP A 107 -6.65 -2.85 -22.01
CA ASP A 107 -8.09 -2.58 -21.95
C ASP A 107 -8.82 -3.44 -20.90
N GLU A 108 -8.15 -4.44 -20.29
CA GLU A 108 -8.72 -5.35 -19.27
C GLU A 108 -8.18 -5.11 -17.86
N ILE A 109 -7.33 -4.09 -17.65
CA ILE A 109 -6.77 -3.80 -16.32
C ILE A 109 -7.88 -3.25 -15.40
N PRO A 110 -8.19 -3.92 -14.28
CA PRO A 110 -9.25 -3.49 -13.39
C PRO A 110 -8.87 -2.21 -12.66
N SER A 111 -9.89 -1.41 -12.35
CA SER A 111 -9.76 -0.23 -11.51
C SER A 111 -9.41 -0.60 -10.06
N VAL A 112 -8.21 -0.22 -9.62
CA VAL A 112 -7.70 -0.49 -8.26
C VAL A 112 -7.70 0.76 -7.39
N VAL A 113 -8.19 0.65 -6.16
CA VAL A 113 -8.04 1.67 -5.12
C VAL A 113 -7.23 1.12 -3.95
N VAL A 114 -6.26 1.90 -3.48
CA VAL A 114 -5.38 1.51 -2.37
C VAL A 114 -5.66 2.39 -1.14
N TYR A 115 -6.02 1.74 -0.04
CA TYR A 115 -6.14 2.33 1.29
C TYR A 115 -4.92 1.95 2.12
N VAL A 116 -4.15 2.94 2.55
CA VAL A 116 -3.01 2.73 3.45
C VAL A 116 -3.44 3.10 4.87
N VAL A 117 -3.52 2.10 5.74
CA VAL A 117 -3.92 2.25 7.14
C VAL A 117 -2.66 2.44 7.98
N SER A 118 -2.26 3.69 8.18
CA SER A 118 -1.00 4.00 8.86
C SER A 118 -1.00 5.37 9.57
N GLY A 119 0.00 5.57 10.44
CA GLY A 119 0.40 6.89 10.96
C GLY A 119 -0.50 7.48 12.05
N GLY A 120 -0.38 8.81 12.26
CA GLY A 120 -1.07 9.52 13.35
C GLY A 120 -2.59 9.54 13.25
N ALA A 121 -3.14 9.31 12.04
CA ALA A 121 -4.58 9.14 11.84
C ALA A 121 -5.07 7.81 12.44
N LEU A 122 -4.26 6.74 12.36
CA LEU A 122 -4.57 5.48 13.00
C LEU A 122 -4.55 5.60 14.53
N THR A 123 -3.55 6.28 15.10
CA THR A 123 -3.47 6.46 16.56
C THR A 123 -4.58 7.36 17.11
N SER A 124 -5.12 8.29 16.31
CA SER A 124 -6.11 9.27 16.76
C SER A 124 -7.56 8.88 16.41
N HIS A 125 -7.76 8.12 15.33
CA HIS A 125 -9.08 7.81 14.75
C HIS A 125 -9.22 6.32 14.36
N ALA A 126 -8.54 5.40 15.05
CA ALA A 126 -8.62 3.95 14.80
C ALA A 126 -10.07 3.44 14.68
N SER A 127 -10.96 3.90 15.57
CA SER A 127 -12.37 3.49 15.56
C SER A 127 -13.12 3.96 14.30
N GLU A 128 -12.75 5.11 13.74
CA GLU A 128 -13.37 5.65 12.53
C GLU A 128 -12.86 4.91 11.28
N ILE A 129 -11.58 4.56 11.25
CA ILE A 129 -10.98 3.72 10.20
C ILE A 129 -11.63 2.33 10.21
N LEU A 130 -11.75 1.72 11.39
CA LEU A 130 -12.41 0.44 11.56
C LEU A 130 -13.87 0.50 11.10
N ALA A 131 -14.60 1.58 11.42
CA ALA A 131 -15.96 1.77 10.95
C ALA A 131 -16.03 1.91 9.42
N GLY A 132 -15.11 2.65 8.80
CA GLY A 132 -15.02 2.82 7.35
C GLY A 132 -14.73 1.52 6.61
N LEU A 133 -13.75 0.74 7.08
CA LEU A 133 -13.42 -0.57 6.52
C LEU A 133 -14.56 -1.59 6.70
N ASN A 134 -15.23 -1.58 7.86
CA ASN A 134 -16.41 -2.40 8.05
C ASN A 134 -17.52 -2.01 7.08
N GLN A 135 -17.79 -0.72 6.89
CA GLN A 135 -18.80 -0.25 5.94
C GLN A 135 -18.46 -0.68 4.51
N LEU A 136 -17.19 -0.67 4.12
CA LEU A 136 -16.73 -1.16 2.81
C LEU A 136 -17.11 -2.62 2.59
N ILE A 137 -16.83 -3.50 3.56
CA ILE A 137 -17.20 -4.92 3.47
C ILE A 137 -18.73 -5.10 3.50
N HIS A 138 -19.44 -4.45 4.42
CA HIS A 138 -20.90 -4.60 4.52
C HIS A 138 -21.64 -4.05 3.29
N SER A 139 -21.04 -3.12 2.55
CA SER A 139 -21.58 -2.65 1.26
C SER A 139 -21.38 -3.64 0.10
N GLY A 140 -20.49 -4.62 0.27
CA GLY A 140 -20.24 -5.69 -0.69
C GLY A 140 -20.96 -7.00 -0.35
N PHE A 141 -21.22 -7.27 0.93
CA PHE A 141 -21.66 -8.58 1.41
C PHE A 141 -22.84 -8.49 2.37
N ASN A 142 -23.84 -9.36 2.17
CA ASN A 142 -24.92 -9.61 3.13
C ASN A 142 -24.82 -11.06 3.62
N GLY A 143 -24.19 -11.32 4.77
CA GLY A 143 -24.09 -12.68 5.29
C GLY A 143 -23.21 -12.86 6.53
N PRO A 144 -23.16 -14.08 7.10
CA PRO A 144 -22.36 -14.41 8.29
C PRO A 144 -20.84 -14.27 8.08
N GLU A 145 -20.37 -14.22 6.84
CA GLU A 145 -18.96 -13.90 6.52
C GLU A 145 -18.60 -12.45 6.81
N SER A 146 -19.59 -11.54 6.81
CA SER A 146 -19.37 -10.13 7.15
C SER A 146 -18.90 -9.97 8.60
N ASP A 147 -19.46 -10.75 9.54
CA ASP A 147 -19.06 -10.76 10.94
C ASP A 147 -17.62 -11.31 11.10
N HIS A 148 -17.26 -12.34 10.33
CA HIS A 148 -15.91 -12.90 10.35
C HIS A 148 -14.87 -11.87 9.87
N TRP A 149 -15.14 -11.23 8.73
CA TRP A 149 -14.23 -10.21 8.19
C TRP A 149 -14.16 -8.96 9.08
N GLY A 150 -15.26 -8.58 9.74
CA GLY A 150 -15.25 -7.50 10.72
C GLY A 150 -14.32 -7.79 11.90
N ALA A 151 -14.30 -9.03 12.40
CA ALA A 151 -13.35 -9.45 13.43
C ALA A 151 -11.90 -9.43 12.92
N THR A 152 -11.65 -9.89 11.69
CA THR A 152 -10.32 -9.87 11.07
C THR A 152 -9.79 -8.45 10.88
N ILE A 153 -10.62 -7.51 10.39
CA ILE A 153 -10.22 -6.10 10.27
C ILE A 153 -9.90 -5.51 11.65
N ALA A 154 -10.72 -5.80 12.65
CA ALA A 154 -10.50 -5.29 14.01
C ALA A 154 -9.13 -5.73 14.55
N ASP A 155 -8.77 -7.01 14.35
CA ASP A 155 -7.45 -7.54 14.70
C ASP A 155 -6.31 -6.85 13.93
N LEU A 156 -6.45 -6.68 12.62
CA LEU A 156 -5.45 -6.00 11.78
C LEU A 156 -5.21 -4.55 12.23
N VAL A 157 -6.30 -3.80 12.45
CA VAL A 157 -6.23 -2.40 12.92
C VAL A 157 -5.59 -2.32 14.31
N GLU A 158 -5.91 -3.24 15.21
CA GLU A 158 -5.33 -3.28 16.56
C GLU A 158 -3.82 -3.55 16.50
N ARG A 159 -3.39 -4.57 15.74
CA ARG A 159 -1.97 -4.91 15.59
C ARG A 159 -1.17 -3.79 14.96
N GLU A 160 -1.67 -3.20 13.87
CA GLU A 160 -1.01 -2.07 13.21
C GLU A 160 -0.91 -0.85 14.14
N SER A 161 -1.95 -0.58 14.92
CA SER A 161 -1.96 0.51 15.91
C SER A 161 -0.92 0.28 17.01
N ALA A 162 -0.82 -0.94 17.54
CA ALA A 162 0.14 -1.31 18.58
C ALA A 162 1.59 -1.18 18.09
N ILE A 163 1.87 -1.61 16.85
CA ILE A 163 3.20 -1.45 16.25
C ILE A 163 3.52 0.02 16.02
N THR A 164 2.59 0.78 15.46
CA THR A 164 2.75 2.22 15.21
C THR A 164 3.03 3.00 16.50
N GLN A 165 2.32 2.70 17.59
CA GLN A 165 2.57 3.33 18.89
C GLN A 165 3.98 3.03 19.39
N LYS A 166 4.41 1.77 19.32
CA LYS A 166 5.75 1.35 19.75
C LYS A 166 6.85 2.04 18.95
N LEU A 167 6.69 2.16 17.63
CA LEU A 167 7.65 2.85 16.76
C LEU A 167 7.73 4.35 17.09
N ASN A 168 6.60 4.99 17.36
CA ASN A 168 6.57 6.39 17.76
C ASN A 168 7.30 6.63 19.10
N GLU A 169 7.06 5.76 20.09
CA GLU A 169 7.77 5.82 21.39
C GLU A 169 9.29 5.63 21.23
N GLN A 170 9.72 4.75 20.33
CA GLN A 170 11.15 4.54 20.01
C GLN A 170 11.77 5.77 19.33
N GLN A 171 11.11 6.33 18.33
CA GLN A 171 11.57 7.54 17.62
C GLN A 171 11.70 8.74 18.58
N MET A 172 10.72 8.93 19.46
CA MET A 172 10.80 9.97 20.49
C MET A 172 11.97 9.74 21.45
N ALA A 173 12.21 8.49 21.86
CA ALA A 173 13.33 8.16 22.74
C ALA A 173 14.70 8.37 22.06
N GLU A 174 14.80 8.16 20.75
CA GLU A 174 16.01 8.41 19.95
C GLU A 174 16.24 9.90 19.72
N ALA A 175 15.20 10.67 19.37
CA ALA A 175 15.27 12.12 19.21
C ALA A 175 15.70 12.83 20.50
N LEU A 176 15.33 12.29 21.67
CA LEU A 176 15.74 12.80 22.97
C LEU A 176 17.16 12.37 23.39
N LYS A 177 17.76 11.37 22.73
CA LYS A 177 19.05 10.76 23.10
C LYS A 177 20.30 11.37 22.45
N GLY A 178 20.16 12.29 21.50
CA GLY A 178 21.19 13.31 21.30
C GLY A 178 21.76 13.50 19.89
N ASP A 179 22.30 14.70 19.73
CA ASP A 179 23.38 15.15 18.85
C ASP A 179 23.42 14.59 17.43
N SER A 180 22.80 15.33 16.50
CA SER A 180 23.23 15.34 15.10
C SER A 180 24.14 16.56 14.87
N PRO A 181 25.44 16.39 14.58
CA PRO A 181 26.25 17.47 14.06
C PRO A 181 25.81 17.82 12.63
N ASP A 182 25.60 19.12 12.38
CA ASP A 182 25.28 19.70 11.07
C ASP A 182 26.31 19.30 10.01
N TYR A 183 26.01 18.24 9.25
CA TYR A 183 26.65 17.96 7.98
C TYR A 183 25.58 17.84 6.90
N PHE A 184 25.47 18.89 6.10
CA PHE A 184 24.67 18.90 4.88
C PHE A 184 25.29 17.92 3.87
N THR A 185 24.68 16.76 3.68
CA THR A 185 24.90 15.90 2.51
C THR A 185 23.99 16.33 1.36
N LEU A 186 24.45 16.18 0.11
CA LEU A 186 23.83 16.59 -1.16
C LEU A 186 22.36 16.17 -1.40
N TRP A 187 21.73 15.47 -0.46
CA TRP A 187 20.43 14.80 -0.60
C TRP A 187 19.30 15.40 0.23
N GLU A 188 19.56 16.38 1.10
CA GLU A 188 18.50 17.09 1.83
C GLU A 188 18.27 18.48 1.25
N SER A 189 17.55 18.54 0.12
CA SER A 189 16.73 19.70 -0.19
C SER A 189 15.43 19.25 -0.83
N ARG A 190 14.40 19.03 -0.02
CA ARG A 190 13.00 19.09 -0.47
C ARG A 190 12.34 20.26 0.26
N ASN A 191 12.23 21.38 -0.47
CA ASN A 191 11.11 22.32 -0.28
C ASN A 191 9.85 21.69 -0.88
#